data_AF-A0AAD9YNI8-F1
#
_entry.id   AF-A0AAD9YNI8-F1
#
_cell.length_a   1.000
_cell.length_b   1.000
_cell.length_c   1.000
_cell.angle_alpha   90.00
_cell.angle_beta   90.00
_cell.angle_gamma   90.00
#
_symmetry.space_group_name_H-M   'P 1'
#
loop_
_entity.id
_entity.type
_entity.pdbx_description
1 polymer ?
#
loop_
_entity_poly.entity_id
_entity_poly.type
_entity_poly.pdbx_seq_one_letter_code
_entity_poly.pdbx_strand_id
1 'polypeptide(L)' 'MSRQSQYPPKVQWRSNKDGSRNAFISASKVSSSQLKEYLDFNFPGGYSVQLKRDKFKITIVEAPLGQVV' A
#
# COMPACT_ATOMS: atom_id res chain seq x y z
N MET A 1 24.19 3.87 14.91
CA MET A 1 23.09 4.74 14.44
C MET A 1 21.88 3.85 14.17
N SER A 2 20.91 3.86 15.08
CA SER A 2 19.70 3.04 14.99
C SER A 2 18.85 3.54 13.84
N ARG A 3 18.74 2.75 12.76
CA ARG A 3 17.73 2.95 11.73
C ARG A 3 16.39 2.74 12.40
N GLN A 4 15.78 3.81 12.92
CA GLN A 4 14.35 3.77 13.23
C GLN A 4 13.66 3.52 11.91
N SER A 5 13.32 2.25 11.66
CA SER A 5 12.34 1.87 10.65
C SER A 5 11.09 2.66 10.98
N GLN A 6 10.94 3.82 10.33
CA GLN A 6 9.70 4.57 10.32
C GLN A 6 8.70 3.67 9.61
N TYR A 7 8.01 2.83 10.40
CA TYR A 7 6.87 2.10 9.92
C TYR A 7 5.94 3.11 9.26
N PRO A 8 5.46 2.85 8.03
CA PRO A 8 4.64 3.79 7.33
C PRO A 8 3.44 4.17 8.20
N PRO A 9 2.98 5.43 8.14
CA PRO A 9 1.85 5.91 8.94
C PRO A 9 0.68 4.93 8.82
N LYS A 10 0.01 4.60 9.94
CA LYS A 10 -1.10 3.62 10.00
C LYS A 10 -2.02 3.76 8.79
N VAL A 11 -1.91 2.81 7.87
CA VAL A 11 -2.64 2.81 6.61
C VAL A 11 -4.07 2.35 6.90
N GLN A 12 -5.04 3.24 6.71
CA GLN A 12 -6.45 2.90 6.86
C GLN A 12 -6.96 2.30 5.56
N TRP A 13 -7.06 0.97 5.55
CA TRP A 13 -7.63 0.23 4.44
C TRP A 13 -9.16 0.27 4.49
N ARG A 14 -9.78 0.47 3.33
CA ARG A 14 -11.22 0.36 3.11
C ARG A 14 -11.47 -0.72 2.08
N SER A 15 -12.21 -1.75 2.45
CA SER A 15 -12.64 -2.78 1.53
C SER A 15 -13.73 -2.25 0.60
N ASN A 16 -13.64 -2.63 -0.68
CA ASN A 16 -14.63 -2.31 -1.69
C ASN A 16 -15.50 -3.55 -1.98
N LYS A 17 -16.64 -3.34 -2.64
CA LYS A 17 -17.58 -4.42 -2.98
C LYS A 17 -17.03 -5.42 -4.00
N ASP A 18 -15.99 -5.06 -4.75
CA ASP A 18 -15.32 -5.89 -5.75
C ASP A 18 -14.22 -6.80 -5.16
N GLY A 19 -14.04 -6.80 -3.82
CA GLY A 19 -13.01 -7.58 -3.15
C GLY A 19 -11.64 -6.89 -3.08
N SER A 20 -11.46 -5.72 -3.71
CA SER A 20 -10.25 -4.92 -3.56
C SER A 20 -10.26 -4.11 -2.27
N ARG A 21 -9.08 -3.69 -1.79
CA ARG A 21 -8.95 -2.74 -0.67
C ARG A 21 -8.24 -1.48 -1.13
N ASN A 22 -8.75 -0.33 -0.72
CA ASN A 22 -8.16 0.97 -1.01
C ASN A 22 -7.62 1.63 0.25
N ALA A 23 -6.51 2.33 0.14
CA ALA A 23 -6.00 3.22 1.17
C ALA A 23 -5.58 4.56 0.58
N PHE A 24 -5.62 5.60 1.40
CA PHE A 24 -5.16 6.94 1.04
C PHE A 24 -4.10 7.39 2.03
N ILE A 25 -2.92 7.75 1.52
CA ILE A 25 -1.81 8.26 2.32
C ILE A 25 -1.40 9.61 1.75
N SER A 26 -1.16 10.60 2.60
CA SER A 26 -0.65 11.89 2.13
C SER A 26 0.79 11.75 1.64
N ALA A 27 1.10 12.30 0.47
CA ALA A 27 2.43 12.27 -0.13
C ALA A 27 3.47 13.06 0.68
N SER A 28 3.04 13.96 1.57
CA SER A 28 3.95 14.65 2.51
C SER A 28 4.35 13.79 3.69
N LYS A 29 3.64 12.68 3.97
CA LYS A 29 3.88 11.81 5.14
C LYS A 29 4.71 10.57 4.82
N VAL A 30 4.87 10.22 3.54
CA VAL A 30 5.60 9.04 3.11
C VAL A 30 6.30 9.32 1.79
N SER A 31 7.58 8.96 1.69
CA SER A 31 8.28 9.01 0.41
C SER A 31 7.80 7.89 -0.52
N SER A 32 7.86 8.13 -1.83
CA SER A 32 7.48 7.13 -2.83
C SER A 32 8.28 5.83 -2.69
N SER A 33 9.57 5.93 -2.35
CA SER A 33 10.44 4.75 -2.17
C SER A 33 10.03 3.91 -0.97
N GLN A 34 9.78 4.54 0.19
CA GLN A 34 9.31 3.82 1.39
C GLN A 34 7.93 3.19 1.16
N LEU A 35 7.05 3.90 0.46
CA LEU A 35 5.74 3.35 0.10
C LEU A 35 5.88 2.14 -0.81
N LYS A 36 6.76 2.22 -1.82
CA LYS A 36 7.02 1.12 -2.75
C LYS A 36 7.60 -0.10 -2.02
N GLU A 37 8.63 0.08 -1.20
CA GLU A 37 9.23 -1.00 -0.41
C GLU A 37 8.20 -1.69 0.50
N TYR A 38 7.35 -0.90 1.17
CA TYR A 38 6.28 -1.45 1.99
C TYR A 38 5.28 -2.27 1.16
N LEU A 39 4.86 -1.77 0.01
CA LEU A 39 3.88 -2.45 -0.83
C LEU A 39 4.45 -3.70 -1.51
N ASP A 40 5.71 -3.66 -1.94
CA ASP A 40 6.40 -4.83 -2.49
C ASP A 40 6.57 -5.93 -1.44
N PHE A 41 6.85 -5.56 -0.19
CA PHE A 41 7.02 -6.51 0.91
C PHE A 41 5.70 -7.16 1.36
N ASN A 42 4.60 -6.39 1.43
CA ASN A 42 3.32 -6.88 1.96
C ASN A 42 2.35 -7.39 0.89
N PHE A 43 2.43 -6.87 -0.34
CA PHE A 43 1.48 -7.15 -1.42
C PHE A 43 2.20 -7.39 -2.76
N PRO A 44 3.19 -8.28 -2.83
CA PRO A 44 4.03 -8.46 -4.02
C PRO A 44 3.19 -8.69 -5.28
N GLY A 45 3.32 -7.79 -6.27
CA GLY A 45 2.59 -7.87 -7.54
C GLY A 45 1.06 -7.65 -7.47
N GLY A 46 0.51 -7.37 -6.29
CA GLY A 46 -0.94 -7.28 -6.05
C GLY A 46 -1.44 -5.86 -5.71
N TYR A 47 -0.70 -4.82 -6.08
CA TYR A 47 -1.05 -3.43 -5.75
C TYR A 47 -0.95 -2.48 -6.95
N SER A 48 -1.69 -1.38 -6.86
CA SER A 48 -1.64 -0.24 -7.77
C SER A 48 -1.59 1.05 -6.94
N VAL A 49 -0.74 1.99 -7.33
CA VAL A 49 -0.62 3.31 -6.68
C VAL A 49 -0.96 4.39 -7.69
N GLN A 50 -1.83 5.31 -7.30
CA GLN A 50 -2.19 6.50 -8.09
C GLN A 50 -1.94 7.75 -7.24
N LEU A 51 -1.14 8.69 -7.74
CA LEU A 51 -1.01 10.00 -7.12
C LEU A 51 -2.23 10.85 -7.46
N LYS A 52 -3.00 11.25 -6.46
CA LYS A 52 -4.16 12.14 -6.57
C LYS A 52 -3.90 13.42 -5.79
N ARG A 53 -3.52 14.49 -6.51
CA ARG A 53 -3.12 15.78 -5.93
C ARG A 53 -1.99 15.60 -4.90
N ASP A 54 -2.32 15.62 -3.62
CA ASP A 54 -1.39 15.54 -2.49
C ASP A 54 -1.41 14.17 -1.78
N LYS A 55 -2.09 13.16 -2.35
CA LYS A 55 -2.29 11.85 -1.71
C LYS A 55 -2.02 10.71 -2.67
N PHE A 56 -1.34 9.68 -2.19
CA PHE A 56 -1.29 8.38 -2.83
C PHE A 56 -2.58 7.61 -2.53
N LYS A 57 -3.35 7.28 -3.57
CA LYS A 57 -4.38 6.26 -3.53
C LYS A 57 -3.72 4.93 -3.84
N ILE A 58 -3.73 4.02 -2.88
CA ILE A 58 -3.25 2.66 -3.03
C ILE A 58 -4.48 1.76 -3.19
N THR A 59 -4.45 0.88 -4.17
CA THR A 59 -5.46 -0.15 -4.40
C THR A 59 -4.74 -1.48 -4.35
N ILE A 60 -5.16 -2.38 -3.48
CA ILE A 60 -4.68 -3.76 -3.47
C ILE A 60 -5.80 -4.67 -3.92
N VAL A 61 -5.47 -5.57 -4.84
CA VAL A 61 -6.37 -6.64 -5.23
C VAL A 61 -5.84 -7.85 -4.49
N GLU A 62 -6.54 -8.28 -3.45
CA GLU A 62 -6.30 -9.61 -2.91
C GLU A 62 -6.79 -10.60 -3.97
N ALA A 63 -5.90 -10.94 -4.92
CA ALA A 63 -6.04 -12.22 -5.58
C ALA A 63 -6.14 -13.25 -4.45
N PRO A 64 -7.10 -14.18 -4.46
CA PRO A 64 -7.15 -15.21 -3.44
C PRO A 64 -5.77 -15.88 -3.41
N LEU A 65 -5.07 -15.72 -2.30
CA LEU A 65 -3.84 -16.47 -2.01
C LEU A 65 -4.28 -17.94 -1.86
N GLY A 66 -4.43 -18.60 -3.00
CA GLY A 66 -5.17 -19.85 -3.11
C GLY A 66 -4.96 -20.49 -4.47
N GLN A 67 -3.69 -20.76 -4.81
CA GLN A 67 -3.23 -22.06 -5.32
C GLN A 67 -1.74 -21.93 -5.69
N VAL A 68 -0.88 -22.21 -4.71
CA VAL A 68 0.35 -22.91 -5.05
C VAL A 68 -0.10 -24.35 -5.27
N VAL A 69 -0.08 -24.82 -6.52
CA VAL A 69 -0.22 -26.24 -6.87
C VAL A 69 1.12 -26.91 -6.62
#